data_AF-A0A5J5F2L5-F1
#
_entry.id   AF-A0A5J5F2L5-F1
#
_cell.length_a   1.000
_cell.length_b   1.000
_cell.length_c   1.000
_cell.angle_alpha   90.00
_cell.angle_beta   90.00
_cell.angle_gamma   90.00
#
_symmetry.space_group_name_H-M   'P 1'
#
loop_
_entity.id
_entity.type
_entity.pdbx_description
1 polymer ?
#
loop_
_entity_poly.entity_id
_entity_poly.type
_entity_poly.pdbx_seq_one_letter_code
_entity_poly.pdbx_strand_id
1 'polypeptide(L)'
;MPASKSNGNGRPRSTTDPEVGNIFLFIPNLIGYSRVILAGASLYFMSYHPNYCAILYSLSCLLDALDGYAARRFNQSTKFGAVLDMVTDRCTTSCLLVFLSAAYTKYAVLFQILISLDLASHYMHMYASLDSGAVSHKKVDKTRSKILNLYYSNNKVLFTFCACNELFFLAIYLLSFPDFAQNHNWPWVVAAVTLPICAAKQWINVVQMVKAAITLAEGDVEMRRRAKNL
;
A
#
# COMPACT_ATOMS: atom_id res chain seq x y z
N MET A 1 47.02 -5.44 5.72
CA MET A 1 46.53 -4.07 5.46
C MET A 1 47.55 -3.38 4.57
N PRO A 2 47.11 -2.73 3.48
CA PRO A 2 46.66 -1.35 3.60
C PRO A 2 45.18 -1.18 3.23
N ALA A 3 44.53 -0.31 3.99
CA ALA A 3 43.13 0.04 3.84
C ALA A 3 42.91 0.83 2.53
N SER A 4 42.04 0.31 1.67
CA SER A 4 41.35 1.13 0.68
C SER A 4 40.48 2.13 1.45
N LYS A 5 40.92 3.39 1.51
CA LYS A 5 40.10 4.50 1.98
C LYS A 5 38.97 4.68 0.95
N SER A 6 37.81 4.06 1.18
CA SER A 6 36.59 4.53 0.52
C SER A 6 36.29 5.91 1.13
N ASN A 7 36.58 6.95 0.35
CA ASN A 7 36.37 8.33 0.75
C ASN A 7 34.86 8.55 0.92
N GLY A 8 34.38 8.39 2.16
CA GLY A 8 32.99 8.56 2.56
C GLY A 8 32.59 10.03 2.60
N ASN A 9 32.62 10.69 1.44
CA ASN A 9 32.09 12.04 1.28
C ASN A 9 30.94 12.02 0.28
N GLY A 10 29.90 11.25 0.61
CA GLY A 10 28.63 11.29 -0.10
C GLY A 10 27.90 12.59 0.25
N ARG A 11 28.26 13.70 -0.39
CA ARG A 11 27.31 14.83 -0.48
C ARG A 11 26.02 14.26 -1.05
N PRO A 12 24.83 14.55 -0.47
CA PRO A 12 23.59 14.10 -1.07
C PRO A 12 23.56 14.58 -2.53
N ARG A 13 23.43 13.63 -3.47
CA ARG A 13 23.17 13.97 -4.89
C ARG A 13 21.95 14.88 -4.90
N SER A 14 22.05 16.04 -5.55
CA SER A 14 20.95 17.00 -5.57
C SER A 14 19.69 16.35 -6.14
N THR A 15 18.56 16.51 -5.45
CA THR A 15 17.25 16.04 -5.92
C THR A 15 16.71 16.86 -7.10
N THR A 16 17.43 17.92 -7.44
CA THR A 16 17.29 18.77 -8.62
C THR A 16 18.48 18.52 -9.54
N ASP A 17 18.20 17.87 -10.66
CA ASP A 17 19.10 17.80 -11.81
C ASP A 17 18.54 18.76 -12.87
N PRO A 18 19.34 19.68 -13.45
CA PRO A 18 18.87 20.58 -14.49
C PRO A 18 18.36 19.86 -15.75
N GLU A 19 18.76 18.60 -16.01
CA GLU A 19 18.27 17.80 -17.14
C GLU A 19 17.00 17.00 -16.81
N VAL A 20 16.86 16.53 -15.56
CA VAL A 20 15.76 15.64 -15.13
C VAL A 20 14.63 16.39 -14.42
N GLY A 21 14.89 17.60 -13.93
CA GLY A 21 13.98 18.39 -13.11
C GLY A 21 13.94 17.93 -11.65
N ASN A 22 13.08 18.57 -10.85
CA ASN A 22 12.89 18.20 -9.44
C ASN A 22 11.94 17.01 -9.33
N ILE A 23 12.45 15.86 -8.87
CA ILE A 23 11.66 14.63 -8.69
C ILE A 23 10.44 14.86 -7.78
N PHE A 24 10.56 15.71 -6.76
CA PHE A 24 9.44 16.00 -5.85
C PHE A 24 8.28 16.74 -6.52
N LEU A 25 8.52 17.40 -7.66
CA LEU A 25 7.53 18.18 -8.40
C LEU A 25 7.00 17.44 -9.63
N PHE A 26 7.33 16.16 -9.79
CA PHE A 26 6.74 15.33 -10.83
C PHE A 26 5.22 15.28 -10.67
N ILE A 27 4.51 15.30 -11.80
CA ILE A 27 3.03 15.29 -11.85
C ILE A 27 2.43 14.18 -10.97
N PRO A 28 2.88 12.90 -11.03
CA PRO A 28 2.34 11.87 -10.14
C PRO A 28 2.57 12.17 -8.65
N ASN A 29 3.69 12.78 -8.27
CA ASN A 29 3.98 13.10 -6.87
C ASN A 29 3.10 14.27 -6.37
N LEU A 30 2.80 15.25 -7.24
CA LEU A 30 1.85 16.33 -6.91
C LEU A 30 0.42 15.79 -6.70
N ILE A 31 0.00 14.82 -7.51
CA ILE A 31 -1.25 14.10 -7.30
C ILE A 31 -1.20 13.34 -5.96
N GLY A 32 -0.10 12.65 -5.66
CA GLY A 32 0.13 11.99 -4.37
C GLY A 32 0.04 12.94 -3.17
N TYR A 33 0.58 14.16 -3.25
CA TYR A 33 0.43 15.13 -2.16
C TYR A 33 -1.02 15.61 -2.01
N SER A 34 -1.71 15.84 -3.12
CA SER A 34 -3.13 16.21 -3.12
C SER A 34 -3.97 15.11 -2.46
N ARG A 35 -3.60 13.85 -2.72
CA ARG A 35 -4.19 12.65 -2.13
C ARG A 35 -3.99 12.59 -0.61
N VAL A 36 -2.78 12.90 -0.12
CA VAL A 36 -2.49 13.00 1.32
C VAL A 36 -3.36 14.06 1.98
N ILE A 37 -3.54 15.23 1.34
CA ILE A 37 -4.40 16.30 1.86
C ILE A 37 -5.86 15.84 1.92
N LEU A 38 -6.38 15.20 0.87
CA LEU A 38 -7.74 14.66 0.85
C LEU A 38 -7.94 13.57 1.90
N ALA A 39 -6.96 12.68 2.08
CA ALA A 39 -7.00 11.67 3.13
C ALA A 39 -7.06 12.34 4.51
N GLY A 40 -6.18 13.30 4.80
CA GLY A 40 -6.21 14.06 6.05
C GLY A 40 -7.54 14.79 6.27
N ALA A 41 -8.10 15.39 5.23
CA ALA A 41 -9.43 16.01 5.29
C ALA A 41 -10.54 14.98 5.58
N SER A 42 -10.48 13.79 4.97
CA SER A 42 -11.43 12.72 5.27
C SER A 42 -11.36 12.29 6.74
N LEU A 43 -10.15 12.16 7.29
CA LEU A 43 -9.92 11.82 8.70
C LEU A 43 -10.46 12.91 9.63
N TYR A 44 -10.33 14.18 9.25
CA TYR A 44 -10.89 15.29 10.01
C TYR A 44 -12.42 15.17 10.14
N PHE A 45 -13.13 14.93 9.03
CA PHE A 45 -14.60 14.77 9.03
C PHE A 45 -15.10 13.43 9.58
N MET A 46 -14.19 12.47 9.85
CA MET A 46 -14.52 11.07 10.09
C MET A 46 -15.46 10.84 11.28
N SER A 47 -15.38 11.64 12.35
CA SER A 47 -16.18 11.40 13.55
C SER A 47 -17.55 12.09 13.57
N TYR A 48 -17.78 13.11 12.73
CA TYR A 48 -18.98 13.95 12.82
C TYR A 48 -19.74 14.17 11.50
N HIS A 49 -19.11 13.98 10.34
CA HIS A 49 -19.77 14.12 9.04
C HIS A 49 -19.45 12.94 8.10
N PRO A 50 -20.17 11.81 8.24
CA PRO A 50 -19.89 10.58 7.49
C PRO A 50 -19.97 10.75 5.97
N ASN A 51 -20.86 11.61 5.47
CA ASN A 51 -21.01 11.86 4.04
C ASN A 51 -19.78 12.56 3.45
N TYR A 52 -19.29 13.61 4.10
CA TYR A 52 -18.10 14.32 3.65
C TYR A 52 -16.85 13.47 3.78
N CYS A 53 -16.71 12.71 4.88
CA CYS A 53 -15.65 11.73 5.03
C CYS A 53 -15.66 10.73 3.87
N ALA A 54 -16.81 10.12 3.56
CA ALA A 54 -16.90 9.12 2.49
C ALA A 54 -16.58 9.68 1.10
N ILE A 55 -17.02 10.89 0.78
CA ILE A 55 -16.70 11.55 -0.49
C ILE A 55 -15.21 11.86 -0.60
N LEU A 56 -14.62 12.48 0.43
CA LEU A 56 -13.19 12.84 0.43
C LEU A 56 -12.29 11.61 0.43
N TYR A 57 -12.65 10.57 1.19
CA TYR A 57 -11.96 9.28 1.21
C TYR A 57 -12.01 8.63 -0.17
N SER A 58 -13.19 8.53 -0.77
CA SER A 58 -13.36 7.95 -2.10
C SER A 58 -12.58 8.71 -3.16
N LEU A 59 -12.57 10.05 -3.10
CA LEU A 59 -11.80 10.88 -4.02
C LEU A 59 -10.28 10.63 -3.85
N SER A 60 -9.80 10.54 -2.61
CA SER A 60 -8.41 10.19 -2.32
C SER A 60 -8.03 8.81 -2.90
N CYS A 61 -8.88 7.80 -2.74
CA CYS A 61 -8.67 6.48 -3.34
C CYS A 61 -8.72 6.49 -4.87
N LEU A 62 -9.51 7.36 -5.50
CA LEU A 62 -9.53 7.48 -6.96
C LEU A 62 -8.27 8.16 -7.52
N LEU A 63 -7.68 9.09 -6.78
CA LEU A 63 -6.44 9.77 -7.19
C LEU A 63 -5.23 8.83 -7.25
N ASP A 64 -5.20 7.76 -6.43
CA ASP A 64 -4.21 6.67 -6.51
C ASP A 64 -4.06 6.09 -7.92
N ALA A 65 -5.19 5.72 -8.53
CA ALA A 65 -5.17 5.18 -9.88
C ALA A 65 -4.69 6.22 -10.91
N LEU A 66 -4.96 7.50 -10.66
CA LEU A 66 -4.55 8.61 -11.53
C LEU A 66 -3.06 8.93 -11.40
N ASP A 67 -2.47 8.90 -10.20
CA ASP A 67 -1.04 9.11 -10.05
C ASP A 67 -0.23 7.98 -10.70
N GLY A 68 -0.66 6.72 -10.56
CA GLY A 68 -0.03 5.58 -11.19
C GLY A 68 -0.19 5.61 -12.71
N TYR A 69 -1.34 6.07 -13.20
CA TYR A 69 -1.55 6.31 -14.64
C TYR A 69 -0.65 7.44 -15.16
N ALA A 70 -0.55 8.57 -14.45
CA ALA A 70 0.31 9.69 -14.80
C ALA A 70 1.80 9.27 -14.80
N ALA A 71 2.25 8.53 -13.78
CA ALA A 71 3.61 8.03 -13.67
C ALA A 71 4.03 7.17 -14.87
N ARG A 72 3.12 6.33 -15.38
CA ARG A 72 3.34 5.51 -16.58
C ARG A 72 3.25 6.33 -17.87
N ARG A 73 2.29 7.26 -17.97
CA ARG A 73 2.07 8.05 -19.19
C ARG A 73 3.17 9.06 -19.46
N PHE A 74 3.70 9.69 -18.41
CA PHE A 74 4.76 10.70 -18.48
C PHE A 74 6.16 10.12 -18.26
N ASN A 75 6.29 8.81 -18.08
CA ASN A 75 7.55 8.14 -17.75
C ASN A 75 8.26 8.75 -16.50
N GLN A 76 7.46 9.16 -15.52
CA GLN A 76 7.88 9.83 -14.28
C GLN A 76 7.79 8.89 -13.06
N SER A 77 7.93 7.59 -13.29
CA SER A 77 7.89 6.58 -12.21
C SER A 77 9.16 6.66 -11.36
N THR A 78 9.03 6.86 -10.06
CA THR A 78 10.18 7.01 -9.14
C THR A 78 10.04 6.15 -7.90
N LYS A 79 11.18 5.77 -7.28
CA LYS A 79 11.17 5.03 -6.01
C LYS A 79 10.50 5.83 -4.89
N PHE A 80 10.70 7.14 -4.87
CA PHE A 80 10.04 8.04 -3.92
C PHE A 80 8.53 8.01 -4.10
N GLY A 81 8.04 8.20 -5.34
CA GLY A 81 6.60 8.16 -5.64
C GLY A 81 5.97 6.82 -5.25
N ALA A 82 6.63 5.70 -5.56
CA ALA A 82 6.13 4.37 -5.18
C ALA A 82 6.04 4.17 -3.65
N VAL A 83 6.99 4.69 -2.89
CA VAL A 83 6.95 4.62 -1.41
C VAL A 83 5.89 5.58 -0.86
N LEU A 84 5.79 6.80 -1.40
CA LEU A 84 4.80 7.80 -0.99
C LEU A 84 3.38 7.27 -1.18
N ASP A 85 3.12 6.67 -2.34
CA ASP A 85 1.84 6.06 -2.70
C ASP A 85 1.46 4.95 -1.70
N MET A 86 2.35 3.97 -1.52
CA MET A 86 2.12 2.86 -0.58
C MET A 86 1.92 3.37 0.86
N VAL A 87 2.73 4.30 1.35
CA VAL A 87 2.58 4.84 2.71
C VAL A 87 1.23 5.54 2.86
N THR A 88 0.81 6.32 1.86
CA THR A 88 -0.47 7.05 1.87
C THR A 88 -1.67 6.08 1.92
N ASP A 89 -1.66 5.03 1.11
CA ASP A 89 -2.65 3.93 1.18
C ASP A 89 -2.77 3.38 2.60
N ARG A 90 -1.63 2.97 3.16
CA ARG A 90 -1.58 2.20 4.42
C ARG A 90 -2.02 3.07 5.59
N CYS A 91 -1.57 4.32 5.64
CA CYS A 91 -1.97 5.27 6.67
C CYS A 91 -3.48 5.52 6.61
N THR A 92 -4.02 5.78 5.42
CA THR A 92 -5.45 6.09 5.23
C THR A 92 -6.35 4.93 5.66
N THR A 93 -6.03 3.72 5.19
CA THR A 93 -6.77 2.50 5.54
C THR A 93 -6.64 2.18 7.03
N SER A 94 -5.44 2.32 7.60
CA SER A 94 -5.22 2.05 9.03
C SER A 94 -6.01 3.00 9.91
N CYS A 95 -6.05 4.29 9.59
CA CYS A 95 -6.85 5.26 10.34
C CYS A 95 -8.35 4.92 10.29
N LEU A 96 -8.87 4.52 9.13
CA LEU A 96 -10.25 4.04 9.01
C LEU A 96 -10.50 2.80 9.89
N LEU A 97 -9.59 1.81 9.86
CA LEU A 97 -9.69 0.60 10.68
C LEU A 97 -9.59 0.90 12.19
N VAL A 98 -8.76 1.87 12.58
CA VAL A 98 -8.69 2.32 13.98
C VAL A 98 -10.02 2.93 14.41
N PHE A 99 -10.63 3.79 13.59
CA PHE A 99 -11.97 4.31 13.86
C PHE A 99 -13.00 3.18 14.01
N LEU A 100 -12.98 2.22 13.09
CA LEU A 100 -13.88 1.06 13.14
C LEU A 100 -13.67 0.19 14.38
N SER A 101 -12.43 0.08 14.87
CA SER A 101 -12.12 -0.63 16.11
C SER A 101 -12.74 0.05 17.34
N ALA A 102 -12.84 1.38 17.33
CA ALA A 102 -13.50 2.15 18.38
C ALA A 102 -15.04 2.11 18.25
N ALA A 103 -15.57 2.14 17.03
CA ALA A 103 -17.01 2.10 16.77
C ALA A 103 -17.62 0.71 17.03
N TYR A 104 -16.90 -0.36 16.68
CA TYR A 104 -17.33 -1.75 16.84
C TYR A 104 -16.43 -2.47 17.84
N THR A 105 -16.50 -2.07 19.11
CA THR A 105 -15.63 -2.58 20.20
C THR A 105 -15.59 -4.10 20.32
N LYS A 106 -16.70 -4.79 20.04
CA LYS A 106 -16.79 -6.27 20.00
C LYS A 106 -15.80 -6.90 19.01
N TYR A 107 -15.51 -6.22 17.90
CA TYR A 107 -14.62 -6.69 16.83
C TYR A 107 -13.27 -5.95 16.82
N ALA A 108 -12.94 -5.19 17.87
CA ALA A 108 -11.71 -4.39 17.93
C ALA A 108 -10.44 -5.21 17.65
N VAL A 109 -10.34 -6.41 18.24
CA VAL A 109 -9.20 -7.32 18.03
C VAL A 109 -9.07 -7.74 16.56
N LEU A 110 -10.19 -7.95 15.85
CA LEU A 110 -10.17 -8.28 14.43
C LEU A 110 -9.54 -7.13 13.63
N PHE A 111 -9.99 -5.88 13.85
CA PHE A 111 -9.42 -4.72 13.16
C PHE A 111 -7.94 -4.51 13.47
N GLN A 112 -7.51 -4.72 14.72
CA GLN A 112 -6.10 -4.65 15.10
C GLN A 112 -5.23 -5.70 14.39
N ILE A 113 -5.74 -6.93 14.24
CA ILE A 113 -5.08 -7.98 13.47
C ILE A 113 -5.01 -7.59 11.99
N LEU A 114 -6.08 -7.04 11.41
CA LEU A 114 -6.11 -6.58 10.02
C LEU A 114 -5.07 -5.48 9.75
N ILE A 115 -5.00 -4.47 10.63
CA ILE A 115 -3.98 -3.40 10.55
C ILE A 115 -2.57 -4.02 10.62
N SER A 116 -2.34 -4.91 11.59
CA SER A 116 -1.04 -5.53 11.81
C SER A 116 -0.60 -6.39 10.62
N LEU A 117 -1.52 -7.18 10.06
CA LEU A 117 -1.29 -8.00 8.88
C LEU A 117 -0.99 -7.16 7.65
N ASP A 118 -1.77 -6.10 7.42
CA ASP A 118 -1.60 -5.24 6.25
C ASP A 118 -0.26 -4.49 6.29
N LEU A 119 0.10 -3.90 7.44
CA LEU A 119 1.40 -3.27 7.63
C LEU A 119 2.54 -4.29 7.48
N ALA A 120 2.53 -5.40 8.23
CA ALA A 120 3.61 -6.39 8.19
C ALA A 120 3.83 -6.95 6.78
N SER A 121 2.75 -7.29 6.07
CA SER A 121 2.83 -7.84 4.71
C SER A 121 3.43 -6.87 3.69
N HIS A 122 3.06 -5.58 3.75
CA HIS A 122 3.59 -4.57 2.82
C HIS A 122 5.02 -4.16 3.18
N TYR A 123 5.33 -3.98 4.46
CA TYR A 123 6.70 -3.67 4.90
C TYR A 123 7.68 -4.77 4.50
N MET A 124 7.36 -6.04 4.79
CA MET A 124 8.23 -7.15 4.38
C MET A 124 8.37 -7.24 2.87
N HIS A 125 7.27 -7.07 2.12
CA HIS A 125 7.30 -7.14 0.66
C HIS A 125 8.12 -6.00 0.04
N MET A 126 8.03 -4.78 0.57
CA MET A 126 8.85 -3.65 0.14
C MET A 126 10.32 -3.89 0.38
N TYR A 127 10.70 -4.32 1.59
CA TYR A 127 12.08 -4.63 1.90
C TYR A 127 12.62 -5.74 1.00
N ALA A 128 11.87 -6.83 0.82
CA ALA A 128 12.25 -7.91 -0.09
C ALA A 128 12.44 -7.43 -1.53
N SER A 129 11.58 -6.52 -2.01
CA SER A 129 11.65 -5.98 -3.38
C SER A 129 12.82 -5.03 -3.57
N LEU A 130 13.14 -4.22 -2.56
CA LEU A 130 14.30 -3.31 -2.59
C LEU A 130 15.63 -4.07 -2.51
N ASP A 131 15.69 -5.10 -1.66
CA ASP A 131 16.88 -5.94 -1.49
C ASP A 131 17.14 -6.83 -2.72
N SER A 132 16.08 -7.40 -3.30
CA SER A 132 16.16 -8.14 -4.58
C SER A 132 16.66 -7.27 -5.75
N GLY A 133 16.47 -5.95 -5.68
CA GLY A 133 17.02 -5.00 -6.66
C GLY A 133 18.55 -4.84 -6.61
N ALA A 134 19.19 -5.24 -5.51
CA ALA A 134 20.65 -5.28 -5.37
C ALA A 134 21.25 -6.64 -5.80
N VAL A 135 20.44 -7.70 -5.83
CA VAL A 135 20.84 -9.05 -6.25
C VAL A 135 20.35 -9.31 -7.68
N SER A 136 20.98 -8.61 -8.62
CA SER A 136 20.68 -8.73 -10.05
C SER A 136 20.86 -10.17 -10.55
N HIS A 137 19.82 -10.68 -11.21
CA HIS A 137 19.78 -11.88 -12.07
C HIS A 137 20.33 -13.20 -11.51
N LYS A 138 19.56 -13.88 -10.64
CA LYS A 138 19.58 -15.37 -10.63
C LYS A 138 18.29 -15.95 -10.02
N LYS A 139 17.38 -16.35 -10.92
CA LYS A 139 16.32 -17.36 -10.72
C LYS A 139 15.33 -17.11 -9.56
N VAL A 140 14.53 -16.04 -9.63
CA VAL A 140 13.32 -15.88 -8.80
C VAL A 140 12.06 -16.22 -9.61
N ASP A 141 12.06 -17.35 -10.32
CA ASP A 141 10.97 -17.68 -11.25
C ASP A 141 10.28 -19.03 -10.97
N LYS A 142 10.53 -19.63 -9.80
CA LYS A 142 9.91 -20.94 -9.46
C LYS A 142 8.96 -20.93 -8.27
N THR A 143 8.73 -19.78 -7.61
CA THR A 143 7.87 -19.73 -6.41
C THR A 143 6.79 -18.63 -6.47
N ARG A 144 6.49 -18.05 -7.65
CA ARG A 144 5.23 -17.32 -7.84
C ARG A 144 4.08 -18.34 -7.91
N SER A 145 3.40 -18.60 -6.79
CA SER A 145 2.07 -19.25 -6.85
C SER A 145 1.20 -18.51 -7.87
N LYS A 146 0.55 -19.26 -8.78
CA LYS A 146 -0.20 -18.72 -9.94
C LYS A 146 -1.20 -17.62 -9.55
N ILE A 147 -1.82 -17.75 -8.37
CA ILE A 147 -2.76 -16.78 -7.80
C ILE A 147 -2.11 -15.44 -7.49
N LEU A 148 -0.92 -15.43 -6.89
CA LEU A 148 -0.21 -14.18 -6.59
C LEU A 148 0.33 -13.56 -7.87
N ASN A 149 0.74 -14.39 -8.83
CA ASN A 149 1.15 -13.93 -10.15
C ASN A 149 0.00 -13.19 -10.85
N LEU A 150 -1.19 -13.81 -10.90
CA LEU A 150 -2.38 -13.20 -11.48
C LEU A 150 -2.77 -11.89 -10.79
N TYR A 151 -2.70 -11.87 -9.46
CA TYR A 151 -3.01 -10.68 -8.65
C TYR A 151 -2.13 -9.47 -9.01
N TYR A 152 -0.81 -9.66 -9.13
CA TYR A 152 0.12 -8.57 -9.45
C TYR A 152 0.36 -8.34 -10.94
N SER A 153 0.11 -9.34 -11.79
CA SER A 153 0.33 -9.20 -13.24
C SER A 153 -0.83 -8.50 -13.95
N ASN A 154 -2.03 -8.48 -13.34
CA ASN A 154 -3.18 -7.82 -13.93
C ASN A 154 -3.61 -6.62 -13.08
N ASN A 155 -3.25 -5.41 -13.54
CA ASN A 155 -3.60 -4.15 -12.89
C ASN A 155 -5.11 -4.01 -12.62
N LYS A 156 -5.97 -4.61 -13.46
CA LYS A 156 -7.42 -4.59 -13.24
C LYS A 156 -7.81 -5.43 -12.02
N VAL A 157 -7.21 -6.62 -11.86
CA VAL A 157 -7.47 -7.49 -10.70
C VAL A 157 -6.95 -6.83 -9.42
N LEU A 158 -5.74 -6.27 -9.46
CA LEU A 158 -5.16 -5.53 -8.33
C LEU A 158 -6.08 -4.39 -7.89
N PHE A 159 -6.48 -3.54 -8.83
CA PHE A 159 -7.36 -2.40 -8.58
C PHE A 159 -8.73 -2.85 -8.05
N THR A 160 -9.37 -3.86 -8.65
CA THR A 160 -10.67 -4.36 -8.18
C THR A 160 -10.59 -4.88 -6.75
N PHE A 161 -9.56 -5.65 -6.40
CA PHE A 161 -9.41 -6.14 -5.03
C PHE A 161 -9.16 -5.02 -4.03
N CYS A 162 -8.34 -4.02 -4.39
CA CYS A 162 -8.10 -2.85 -3.55
C CYS A 162 -9.39 -2.04 -3.38
N ALA A 163 -10.06 -1.69 -4.48
CA ALA A 163 -11.30 -0.92 -4.47
C ALA A 163 -12.41 -1.64 -3.68
N CYS A 164 -12.59 -2.96 -3.86
CA CYS A 164 -13.58 -3.71 -3.09
C CYS A 164 -13.23 -3.78 -1.59
N ASN A 165 -11.95 -3.90 -1.24
CA ASN A 165 -11.50 -3.85 0.15
C ASN A 165 -11.82 -2.49 0.79
N GLU A 166 -11.47 -1.40 0.12
CA GLU A 166 -11.77 -0.04 0.59
C GLU A 166 -13.28 0.22 0.67
N LEU A 167 -14.05 -0.22 -0.32
CA LEU A 167 -15.51 -0.11 -0.31
C LEU A 167 -16.15 -0.92 0.82
N PHE A 168 -15.60 -2.08 1.17
CA PHE A 168 -16.07 -2.85 2.31
C PHE A 168 -15.91 -2.06 3.62
N PHE A 169 -14.69 -1.56 3.89
CA PHE A 169 -14.43 -0.79 5.10
C PHE A 169 -15.21 0.52 5.15
N LEU A 170 -15.34 1.20 4.01
CA LEU A 170 -16.12 2.43 3.91
C LEU A 170 -17.62 2.16 4.13
N ALA A 171 -18.16 1.04 3.64
CA ALA A 171 -19.56 0.68 3.85
C ALA A 171 -19.84 0.39 5.33
N ILE A 172 -19.00 -0.39 6.01
CA ILE A 172 -19.18 -0.65 7.45
C ILE A 172 -18.91 0.59 8.32
N TYR A 173 -18.09 1.53 7.84
CA TYR A 173 -17.94 2.85 8.44
C TYR A 173 -19.23 3.67 8.34
N LEU A 174 -19.86 3.74 7.18
CA LEU A 174 -21.14 4.44 7.05
C LEU A 174 -22.22 3.81 7.93
N LEU A 175 -22.22 2.47 8.03
CA LEU A 175 -23.15 1.74 8.91
C LEU A 175 -22.89 1.95 10.40
N SER A 176 -21.72 2.46 10.81
CA SER A 176 -21.45 2.72 12.23
C SER A 176 -22.20 3.93 12.76
N PHE A 177 -22.79 4.75 11.88
CA PHE A 177 -23.61 5.90 12.24
C PHE A 177 -25.09 5.51 12.23
N PRO A 178 -25.78 5.48 13.40
CA PRO A 178 -27.16 5.00 13.50
C PRO A 178 -28.13 5.75 12.57
N ASP A 179 -28.05 7.07 12.54
CA ASP A 179 -28.92 7.90 11.68
C ASP A 179 -28.69 7.62 10.19
N PHE A 180 -27.44 7.37 9.79
CA PHE A 180 -27.13 7.04 8.41
C PHE A 180 -27.65 5.65 8.04
N ALA A 181 -27.40 4.66 8.90
CA ALA A 181 -27.78 3.27 8.71
C ALA A 181 -29.30 3.06 8.67
N GLN A 182 -30.08 3.85 9.41
CA GLN A 182 -31.55 3.79 9.38
C GLN A 182 -32.13 4.36 8.08
N ASN A 183 -31.49 5.37 7.50
CA ASN A 183 -31.98 6.06 6.31
C ASN A 183 -31.52 5.42 4.99
N HIS A 184 -30.50 4.56 5.01
CA HIS A 184 -29.89 4.00 3.80
C HIS A 184 -29.63 2.50 3.89
N ASN A 185 -30.20 1.74 2.94
CA ASN A 185 -30.00 0.29 2.84
C ASN A 185 -28.83 -0.11 1.92
N TRP A 186 -28.39 0.78 1.02
CA TRP A 186 -27.33 0.48 0.07
C TRP A 186 -25.98 0.09 0.71
N PRO A 187 -25.55 0.64 1.87
CA PRO A 187 -24.25 0.25 2.46
C PRO A 187 -24.23 -1.22 2.89
N TRP A 188 -25.37 -1.76 3.33
CA TRP A 188 -25.50 -3.19 3.63
C TRP A 188 -25.27 -4.05 2.40
N VAL A 189 -25.83 -3.66 1.26
CA VAL A 189 -25.65 -4.37 -0.02
C VAL A 189 -24.18 -4.29 -0.46
N VAL A 190 -23.57 -3.10 -0.39
CA VAL A 190 -22.15 -2.92 -0.73
C VAL A 190 -21.28 -3.79 0.16
N ALA A 191 -21.46 -3.75 1.48
CA ALA A 191 -20.70 -4.56 2.42
C ALA A 191 -20.85 -6.07 2.14
N ALA A 192 -22.07 -6.55 1.85
CA ALA A 192 -22.32 -7.95 1.55
C ALA A 192 -21.63 -8.41 0.26
N VAL A 193 -21.66 -7.57 -0.79
CA VAL A 193 -21.04 -7.88 -2.09
C VAL A 193 -19.51 -7.82 -2.02
N THR A 194 -18.94 -6.89 -1.25
CA THR A 194 -17.49 -6.71 -1.18
C THR A 194 -16.82 -7.59 -0.12
N LEU A 195 -17.55 -8.12 0.86
CA LEU A 195 -17.03 -8.97 1.93
C LEU A 195 -16.22 -10.18 1.42
N PRO A 196 -16.67 -10.98 0.43
CA PRO A 196 -15.88 -12.11 -0.06
C PRO A 196 -14.53 -11.67 -0.65
N ILE A 197 -14.51 -10.53 -1.33
CA ILE A 197 -13.30 -9.98 -1.95
C ILE A 197 -12.37 -9.42 -0.87
N CYS A 198 -12.91 -8.74 0.14
CA CYS A 198 -12.14 -8.31 1.31
C CYS A 198 -11.49 -9.51 2.02
N ALA A 199 -12.24 -10.58 2.30
CA ALA A 199 -11.70 -11.80 2.91
C ALA A 199 -10.59 -12.43 2.05
N ALA A 200 -10.80 -12.52 0.73
CA ALA A 200 -9.78 -13.00 -0.20
C ALA A 200 -8.54 -12.09 -0.22
N LYS A 201 -8.71 -10.76 -0.12
CA LYS A 201 -7.60 -9.81 -0.01
C LYS A 201 -6.78 -10.01 1.26
N GLN A 202 -7.42 -10.27 2.40
CA GLN A 202 -6.69 -10.57 3.65
C GLN A 202 -5.89 -11.86 3.55
N TRP A 203 -6.44 -12.90 2.91
CA TRP A 203 -5.68 -14.11 2.59
C TRP A 203 -4.46 -13.81 1.70
N ILE A 204 -4.62 -12.97 0.67
CA ILE A 204 -3.51 -12.55 -0.19
C ILE A 204 -2.44 -11.82 0.62
N ASN A 205 -2.81 -10.94 1.57
CA ASN A 205 -1.84 -10.26 2.44
C ASN A 205 -1.02 -11.27 3.28
N VAL A 206 -1.64 -12.34 3.80
CA VAL A 206 -0.90 -13.43 4.48
C VAL A 206 0.08 -14.11 3.53
N VAL A 207 -0.37 -14.51 2.34
CA VAL A 207 0.47 -15.17 1.34
C VAL A 207 1.63 -14.28 0.90
N GLN A 208 1.37 -12.99 0.72
CA GLN A 208 2.37 -11.97 0.39
C GLN A 208 3.45 -11.88 1.49
N MET A 209 3.03 -11.82 2.75
CA MET A 209 3.95 -11.76 3.90
C MET A 209 4.86 -12.99 3.98
N VAL A 210 4.29 -14.19 3.90
CA VAL A 210 5.06 -15.45 3.96
C VAL A 210 6.08 -15.53 2.84
N LYS A 211 5.70 -15.13 1.63
CA LYS A 211 6.62 -15.15 0.49
C LYS A 211 7.71 -14.11 0.60
N ALA A 212 7.40 -12.90 1.06
CA ALA A 212 8.40 -11.89 1.32
C ALA A 212 9.44 -12.39 2.35
N ALA A 213 8.98 -13.08 3.40
CA ALA A 213 9.85 -13.70 4.39
C ALA A 213 10.79 -14.76 3.77
N ILE A 214 10.25 -15.63 2.91
CA ILE A 214 11.03 -16.65 2.20
C ILE A 214 12.07 -15.99 1.29
N THR A 215 11.68 -14.99 0.51
CA THR A 215 12.60 -14.27 -0.40
C THR A 215 13.74 -13.60 0.35
N LEU A 216 13.48 -12.97 1.50
CA LEU A 216 14.53 -12.41 2.35
C LEU A 216 15.47 -13.49 2.89
N ALA A 217 14.93 -14.60 3.40
CA ALA A 217 15.73 -15.71 3.91
C ALA A 217 16.58 -16.38 2.81
N GLU A 218 16.07 -16.50 1.59
CA GLU A 218 16.83 -16.98 0.43
C GLU A 218 17.99 -16.03 0.10
N GLY A 219 17.75 -14.71 0.15
CA GLY A 219 18.78 -13.68 0.02
C GLY A 219 19.90 -13.82 1.04
N ASP A 220 19.55 -14.01 2.32
CA ASP A 220 20.51 -14.24 3.41
C ASP A 220 21.37 -15.49 3.18
N VAL A 221 20.75 -16.59 2.73
CA VAL A 221 21.46 -17.84 2.42
C VAL A 221 22.43 -17.62 1.26
N GLU A 222 22.04 -16.88 0.22
CA GLU A 222 22.91 -16.59 -0.91
C GLU A 222 24.09 -15.71 -0.52
N MET A 223 23.86 -14.65 0.29
CA MET A 223 24.94 -13.82 0.82
C MET A 223 25.95 -14.64 1.63
N ARG A 224 25.47 -15.56 2.49
CA ARG A 224 26.35 -16.47 3.25
C ARG A 224 27.12 -17.43 2.37
N ARG A 225 26.53 -17.93 1.27
CA ARG A 225 27.24 -18.79 0.30
C ARG A 225 28.35 -18.02 -0.41
N ARG A 226 28.08 -16.78 -0.83
CA ARG A 226 29.08 -15.91 -1.46
C ARG A 226 30.25 -15.63 -0.51
N ALA A 227 29.97 -15.37 0.77
CA ALA A 227 31.01 -15.12 1.78
C ALA A 227 31.89 -16.35 2.10
N LYS A 228 31.38 -17.58 1.91
CA LYS A 228 32.16 -18.82 2.11
C LYS A 228 33.00 -19.22 0.89
N ASN A 229 32.70 -18.67 -0.28
CA ASN A 229 33.38 -18.95 -1.54
C ASN A 229 34.48 -17.91 -1.87
N LEU A 230 34.78 -17.01 -0.92
CA LEU A 230 35.86 -16.02 -0.93
C LEU A 230 36.88 -16.38 0.15
#